data_AF-A0A1M2ZRC1-F1
#
_entry.id   AF-A0A1M2ZRC1-F1
#
_cell.length_a   1.000
_cell.length_b   1.000
_cell.length_c   1.000
_cell.angle_alpha   90.00
_cell.angle_beta   90.00
_cell.angle_gamma   90.00
#
_symmetry.space_group_name_H-M   'P 1'
#
loop_
_entity.id
_entity.type
_entity.pdbx_description
1 polymer ?
#
loop_
_entity_poly.entity_id
_entity_poly.type
_entity_poly.pdbx_seq_one_letter_code
_entity_poly.pdbx_strand_id
1 'polypeptide(L)'
;MGDSSASLPYRQGSDPARSALASARPRTGFARHYAALDLGTNNCRLLIARPQGDGFAVVDAFSRIVRLGEGLASSGRLSDAAIERTLAALRVCADKLKRRNVALARSVATEACRRASNGAEFIARVHAETGIHLHIISAEEEARLAVLGCHVLLEPGEGPALVFDIGGGSTELVLIDTATTVPSVLDWHSAPWGVVSLTESVPAADGSAGRAATYERMRSLVRESFAPFAARLPAGDRQRRLLGTSGTVTTLASVHLGLDRYDRAAVDGLIAPAAAMRMVSNSLAHMSPAERAALPCIGRERADLVVAGCAILETILDLWPVERLGVADRGIREGILRRLMATAR
;
A
#
# COMPACT_ATOMS: atom_id res chain seq x y z
N MET A 1 66.47 39.30 39.12
CA MET A 1 65.78 40.57 39.39
C MET A 1 64.29 40.25 39.36
N GLY A 2 63.72 39.90 40.51
CA GLY A 2 62.93 40.83 41.33
C GLY A 2 61.45 40.51 41.08
N ASP A 3 60.80 39.57 41.79
CA ASP A 3 60.31 39.60 43.19
C ASP A 3 58.94 40.28 43.37
N SER A 4 58.18 39.79 44.36
CA SER A 4 56.83 40.16 44.84
C SER A 4 55.68 39.28 44.33
N SER A 5 55.20 38.23 45.01
CA SER A 5 54.72 38.04 46.41
C SER A 5 53.30 38.54 46.68
N ALA A 6 52.42 37.61 47.11
CA ALA A 6 51.30 37.75 48.08
C ALA A 6 50.47 36.44 48.06
N SER A 7 50.75 35.47 48.94
CA SER A 7 50.14 35.23 50.27
C SER A 7 48.79 34.47 50.27
N LEU A 8 48.84 33.21 50.73
CA LEU A 8 47.75 32.27 51.09
C LEU A 8 47.02 32.70 52.38
N PRO A 9 45.78 32.23 52.71
CA PRO A 9 45.65 30.99 53.51
C PRO A 9 44.33 30.16 53.39
N TYR A 10 44.47 28.83 53.52
CA TYR A 10 43.75 27.91 54.42
C TYR A 10 42.20 27.72 54.36
N ARG A 11 41.72 26.51 53.98
CA ARG A 11 41.10 25.51 54.91
C ARG A 11 40.65 24.20 54.24
N GLN A 12 40.76 23.15 55.03
CA GLN A 12 40.46 21.73 54.79
C GLN A 12 38.97 21.42 54.58
N GLY A 13 38.71 20.34 53.81
CA GLY A 13 37.44 19.61 53.79
C GLY A 13 37.64 18.22 53.18
N SER A 14 37.50 17.20 54.01
CA SER A 14 37.66 15.77 53.75
C SER A 14 36.42 15.11 53.13
N ASP A 15 36.66 14.00 52.42
CA ASP A 15 35.76 12.89 52.06
C ASP A 15 34.71 13.06 50.93
N PRO A 16 34.28 11.95 50.29
CA PRO A 16 35.09 10.92 49.65
C PRO A 16 34.64 10.70 48.18
N ALA A 17 35.43 9.93 47.44
CA ALA A 17 35.13 9.48 46.09
C ALA A 17 33.70 8.93 45.97
N ARG A 18 32.81 9.69 45.33
CA ARG A 18 31.54 9.15 44.82
C ARG A 18 31.89 8.21 43.67
N SER A 19 31.96 6.93 44.01
CA SER A 19 31.73 5.82 43.11
C SER A 19 30.48 6.12 42.29
N ALA A 20 30.67 6.62 41.08
CA ALA A 20 29.64 6.57 40.07
C ALA A 20 29.51 5.10 39.70
N LEU A 21 28.65 4.38 40.44
CA LEU A 21 27.99 3.20 39.93
C LEU A 21 27.33 3.63 38.63
N ALA A 22 28.07 3.44 37.53
CA ALA A 22 27.51 3.43 36.19
C ALA A 22 26.40 2.38 36.25
N SER A 23 25.16 2.84 36.38
CA SER A 23 24.01 1.97 36.23
C SER A 23 24.14 1.42 34.83
N ALA A 24 24.53 0.15 34.74
CA ALA A 24 24.49 -0.60 33.52
C ALA A 24 23.04 -0.51 33.07
N ARG A 25 22.76 0.41 32.12
CA ARG A 25 21.48 0.42 31.41
C ARG A 25 21.25 -1.03 31.01
N PRO A 26 20.09 -1.62 31.35
CA PRO A 26 19.78 -2.95 30.84
C PRO A 26 20.00 -2.88 29.33
N ARG A 27 20.78 -3.81 28.78
CA ARG A 27 20.92 -3.98 27.33
C ARG A 27 19.52 -4.27 26.82
N THR A 28 18.74 -3.23 26.55
CA THR A 28 17.39 -3.34 25.99
C THR A 28 17.58 -4.14 24.71
N GLY A 29 16.92 -5.30 24.67
CA GLY A 29 17.13 -6.32 23.63
C GLY A 29 17.14 -5.71 22.24
N PHE A 30 17.95 -6.29 21.35
CA PHE A 30 18.03 -5.93 19.93
C PHE A 30 16.67 -5.46 19.42
N ALA A 31 16.61 -4.26 18.84
CA ALA A 31 15.37 -3.74 18.28
C ALA A 31 14.79 -4.80 17.33
N ARG A 32 13.71 -5.46 17.76
CA ARG A 32 13.13 -6.59 17.03
C ARG A 32 12.69 -6.09 15.65
N HIS A 33 13.20 -6.72 14.60
CA HIS A 33 12.73 -6.47 13.25
C HIS A 33 11.46 -7.27 13.00
N TYR A 34 10.45 -6.60 12.45
CA TYR A 34 9.20 -7.19 12.00
C TYR A 34 9.11 -7.10 10.49
N ALA A 35 8.41 -8.03 9.87
CA ALA A 35 8.20 -8.00 8.43
C ALA A 35 6.75 -8.20 8.04
N ALA A 36 6.35 -7.50 6.99
CA ALA A 36 5.11 -7.71 6.28
C ALA A 36 5.42 -8.02 4.82
N LEU A 37 4.99 -9.20 4.36
CA LEU A 37 5.06 -9.59 2.97
C LEU A 37 3.65 -9.65 2.41
N ASP A 38 3.44 -8.98 1.28
CA ASP A 38 2.18 -8.88 0.57
C ASP A 38 2.39 -9.41 -0.86
N LEU A 39 1.73 -10.52 -1.17
CA LEU A 39 1.70 -11.11 -2.49
C LEU A 39 0.32 -10.88 -3.13
N GLY A 40 0.23 -9.80 -3.92
CA GLY A 40 -0.95 -9.48 -4.69
C GLY A 40 -0.93 -10.03 -6.11
N THR A 41 -1.98 -9.70 -6.86
CA THR A 41 -2.15 -10.11 -8.27
C THR A 41 -1.05 -9.59 -9.19
N ASN A 42 -0.55 -8.37 -8.96
CA ASN A 42 0.43 -7.74 -9.86
C ASN A 42 1.84 -7.66 -9.24
N ASN A 43 1.94 -7.36 -7.94
CA ASN A 43 3.21 -7.10 -7.27
C ASN A 43 3.43 -8.05 -6.08
N CYS A 44 4.69 -8.42 -5.86
CA CYS A 44 5.17 -9.02 -4.63
C CYS A 44 5.97 -7.96 -3.86
N ARG A 45 5.58 -7.66 -2.62
CA ARG A 45 6.18 -6.61 -1.81
C ARG A 45 6.55 -7.13 -0.43
N LEU A 46 7.67 -6.65 0.09
CA LEU A 46 8.14 -6.93 1.45
C LEU A 46 8.55 -5.60 2.10
N LEU A 47 8.14 -5.42 3.35
CA LEU A 47 8.56 -4.32 4.21
C LEU A 47 9.10 -4.87 5.51
N ILE A 48 10.33 -4.52 5.86
CA ILE A 48 10.97 -4.86 7.13
C ILE A 48 11.14 -3.57 7.93
N ALA A 49 10.68 -3.58 9.17
CA ALA A 49 10.69 -2.40 10.01
C ALA A 49 11.02 -2.73 11.47
N ARG A 50 11.42 -1.71 12.23
CA ARG A 50 11.57 -1.78 13.69
C ARG A 50 10.70 -0.72 14.35
N PRO A 51 10.17 -0.96 15.57
CA PRO A 51 9.45 0.06 16.32
C PRO A 51 10.29 1.34 16.50
N GLN A 52 9.64 2.49 16.36
CA GLN A 52 10.23 3.81 16.62
C GLN A 52 9.13 4.79 17.04
N GLY A 53 9.17 5.25 18.30
CA GLY A 53 8.13 6.12 18.84
C GLY A 53 6.76 5.46 18.83
N ASP A 54 5.76 6.18 18.32
CA ASP A 54 4.39 5.73 18.08
C ASP A 54 4.22 4.95 16.76
N GLY A 55 5.26 4.90 15.93
CA GLY A 55 5.29 4.20 14.65
C GLY A 55 6.47 3.24 14.50
N PHE A 56 7.05 3.23 13.30
CA PHE A 56 8.18 2.36 12.95
C PHE A 56 9.11 3.01 11.94
N ALA A 57 10.39 2.63 12.01
CA ALA A 57 11.38 2.93 10.99
C ALA A 57 11.45 1.76 9.99
N VAL A 58 11.38 2.08 8.69
CA VAL A 58 11.67 1.11 7.63
C VAL A 58 13.17 0.80 7.64
N VAL A 59 13.51 -0.48 7.66
CA VAL A 59 14.88 -1.02 7.69
C VAL A 59 15.28 -1.59 6.34
N ASP A 60 14.34 -2.25 5.66
CA ASP A 60 14.55 -2.80 4.33
C ASP A 60 13.19 -2.88 3.62
N ALA A 61 13.21 -2.77 2.31
CA ALA A 61 12.03 -2.90 1.48
C ALA A 61 12.37 -3.66 0.20
N PHE A 62 11.35 -4.27 -0.38
CA PHE A 62 11.43 -4.92 -1.67
C PHE A 62 10.09 -4.81 -2.38
N SER A 63 10.12 -4.58 -3.68
CA SER A 63 8.94 -4.59 -4.55
C SER A 63 9.37 -5.11 -5.91
N ARG A 64 8.62 -6.06 -6.46
CA ARG A 64 8.80 -6.55 -7.83
C ARG A 64 7.44 -6.82 -8.47
N ILE A 65 7.30 -6.38 -9.71
CA ILE A 65 6.17 -6.77 -10.56
C ILE A 65 6.35 -8.24 -10.90
N VAL A 66 5.36 -9.06 -10.56
CA VAL A 66 5.35 -10.51 -10.81
C VAL A 66 4.22 -10.91 -11.75
N ARG A 67 3.16 -10.09 -11.86
CA ARG A 67 1.95 -10.36 -12.66
C ARG A 67 1.41 -11.76 -12.38
N LEU A 68 1.26 -12.12 -11.10
CA LEU A 68 0.84 -13.45 -10.67
C LEU A 68 -0.53 -13.86 -11.24
N GLY A 69 -1.45 -12.91 -11.35
CA GLY A 69 -2.79 -13.16 -11.89
C GLY A 69 -2.95 -12.94 -13.39
N GLU A 70 -1.87 -12.85 -14.16
CA GLU A 70 -1.99 -12.76 -15.63
C GLU A 70 -2.68 -14.01 -16.20
N GLY A 71 -3.67 -13.81 -17.07
CA GLY A 71 -4.45 -14.90 -17.68
C GLY A 71 -5.34 -15.67 -16.71
N LEU A 72 -5.45 -15.23 -15.45
CA LEU A 72 -6.28 -15.90 -14.43
C LEU A 72 -7.77 -15.76 -14.74
N ALA A 73 -8.18 -14.61 -15.29
CA ALA A 73 -9.59 -14.36 -15.62
C ALA A 73 -10.13 -15.36 -16.66
N SER A 74 -9.32 -15.74 -17.64
CA SER A 74 -9.70 -16.68 -18.70
C SER A 74 -9.47 -18.14 -18.33
N SER A 75 -8.40 -18.46 -17.59
CA SER A 75 -7.99 -19.85 -17.33
C SER A 75 -8.49 -20.42 -15.99
N GLY A 76 -8.81 -19.56 -15.02
CA GLY A 76 -9.09 -19.98 -13.64
C GLY A 76 -7.87 -20.57 -12.91
N ARG A 77 -6.66 -20.40 -13.44
CA ARG A 77 -5.40 -20.94 -12.90
C ARG A 77 -4.28 -19.92 -12.94
N LEU A 78 -3.34 -20.02 -12.00
CA LEU A 78 -2.05 -19.33 -12.07
C LEU A 78 -1.20 -20.04 -13.13
N SER A 79 -0.61 -19.28 -14.05
CA SER A 79 0.26 -19.82 -15.09
C SER A 79 1.62 -20.23 -14.51
N ASP A 80 2.25 -21.25 -15.11
CA ASP A 80 3.58 -21.72 -14.67
C ASP A 80 4.62 -20.60 -14.76
N ALA A 81 4.57 -19.79 -15.83
CA ALA A 81 5.46 -18.65 -16.01
C ALA A 81 5.30 -17.61 -14.88
N ALA A 82 4.08 -17.31 -14.47
CA ALA A 82 3.80 -16.38 -13.38
C ALA A 82 4.24 -16.96 -12.01
N ILE A 83 4.05 -18.26 -11.79
CA ILE A 83 4.52 -18.99 -10.61
C ILE A 83 6.05 -18.90 -10.50
N GLU A 84 6.79 -19.20 -11.57
CA GLU A 84 8.26 -19.18 -11.54
C GLU A 84 8.82 -17.79 -11.28
N ARG A 85 8.27 -16.75 -11.93
CA ARG A 85 8.65 -15.35 -11.65
C ARG A 85 8.38 -14.98 -10.18
N THR A 86 7.27 -15.46 -9.62
CA THR A 86 6.88 -15.21 -8.23
C THR A 86 7.70 -16.01 -7.23
N LEU A 87 8.17 -17.22 -7.56
CA LEU A 87 9.12 -17.94 -6.72
C LEU A 87 10.47 -17.24 -6.69
N ALA A 88 10.96 -16.76 -7.84
CA ALA A 88 12.15 -15.92 -7.89
C ALA A 88 11.99 -14.63 -7.05
N ALA A 89 10.84 -13.95 -7.21
CA ALA A 89 10.11 -13.18 -6.18
C ALA A 89 10.56 -13.40 -4.74
N LEU A 90 9.99 -14.47 -4.21
CA LEU A 90 9.93 -14.82 -2.81
C LEU A 90 11.26 -15.36 -2.27
N ARG A 91 12.11 -15.96 -3.12
CA ARG A 91 13.49 -16.33 -2.73
C ARG A 91 14.29 -15.10 -2.29
N VAL A 92 14.18 -13.98 -3.02
CA VAL A 92 14.82 -12.70 -2.63
C VAL A 92 14.25 -12.18 -1.31
N CYS A 93 12.93 -12.31 -1.11
CA CYS A 93 12.29 -11.95 0.16
C CYS A 93 12.80 -12.81 1.32
N ALA A 94 12.88 -14.13 1.15
CA ALA A 94 13.37 -15.07 2.16
C ALA A 94 14.80 -14.72 2.60
N ASP A 95 15.68 -14.40 1.65
CA ASP A 95 17.04 -13.97 1.96
C ASP A 95 17.08 -12.65 2.74
N LYS A 96 16.21 -11.68 2.41
CA LYS A 96 16.10 -10.42 3.17
C LYS A 96 15.61 -10.66 4.60
N LEU A 97 14.60 -11.51 4.78
CA LEU A 97 14.08 -11.88 6.10
C LEU A 97 15.19 -12.49 6.97
N LYS A 98 15.97 -13.43 6.42
CA LYS A 98 17.12 -14.05 7.09
C LYS A 98 18.20 -13.03 7.43
N ARG A 99 18.68 -12.25 6.45
CA ARG A 99 19.76 -11.25 6.66
C ARG A 99 19.43 -10.19 7.70
N ARG A 100 18.15 -9.83 7.83
CA ARG A 100 17.69 -8.83 8.79
C ARG A 100 17.33 -9.41 10.16
N ASN A 101 17.48 -10.72 10.39
CA ASN A 101 17.11 -11.38 11.65
C ASN A 101 15.69 -10.99 12.09
N VAL A 102 14.73 -11.09 11.17
CA VAL A 102 13.33 -10.76 11.45
C VAL A 102 12.80 -11.68 12.54
N ALA A 103 12.32 -11.09 13.64
CA ALA A 103 11.80 -11.81 14.80
C ALA A 103 10.40 -12.36 14.53
N LEU A 104 9.57 -11.60 13.82
CA LEU A 104 8.21 -11.99 13.47
C LEU A 104 7.85 -11.44 12.09
N ALA A 105 7.36 -12.31 11.22
CA ALA A 105 6.88 -11.96 9.89
C ALA A 105 5.43 -12.41 9.74
N ARG A 106 4.62 -11.61 9.08
CA ARG A 106 3.33 -12.06 8.53
C ARG A 106 3.34 -11.86 7.04
N SER A 107 3.07 -12.95 6.33
CA SER A 107 3.11 -13.00 4.87
C SER A 107 1.73 -13.38 4.36
N VAL A 108 1.14 -12.53 3.53
CA VAL A 108 -0.22 -12.71 3.02
C VAL A 108 -0.20 -12.85 1.51
N ALA A 109 -1.16 -13.62 0.99
CA ALA A 109 -1.48 -13.67 -0.43
C ALA A 109 -2.94 -13.27 -0.62
N THR A 110 -3.24 -12.55 -1.70
CA THR A 110 -4.57 -11.95 -1.90
C THR A 110 -5.31 -12.54 -3.10
N GLU A 111 -6.00 -11.70 -3.87
CA GLU A 111 -7.03 -12.06 -4.84
C GLU A 111 -6.59 -13.14 -5.85
N ALA A 112 -5.39 -13.05 -6.41
CA ALA A 112 -4.94 -14.04 -7.39
C ALA A 112 -4.86 -15.46 -6.82
N CYS A 113 -4.28 -15.64 -5.64
CA CYS A 113 -4.20 -16.94 -4.99
C CYS A 113 -5.56 -17.41 -4.47
N ARG A 114 -6.41 -16.49 -4.01
CA ARG A 114 -7.77 -16.78 -3.55
C ARG A 114 -8.67 -17.28 -4.67
N ARG A 115 -8.54 -16.74 -5.89
CA ARG A 115 -9.37 -17.10 -7.05
C ARG A 115 -8.87 -18.32 -7.82
N ALA A 116 -7.57 -18.56 -7.85
CA ALA A 116 -7.00 -19.62 -8.67
C ALA A 116 -7.29 -21.02 -8.11
N SER A 117 -7.71 -21.93 -8.98
CA SER A 117 -7.95 -23.34 -8.60
C SER A 117 -6.68 -24.07 -8.12
N ASN A 118 -5.49 -23.63 -8.56
CA ASN A 118 -4.17 -24.11 -8.10
C ASN A 118 -3.52 -23.18 -7.07
N GLY A 119 -4.27 -22.25 -6.46
CA GLY A 119 -3.74 -21.32 -5.46
C GLY A 119 -3.14 -22.02 -4.25
N ALA A 120 -3.82 -23.02 -3.69
CA ALA A 120 -3.33 -23.76 -2.51
C ALA A 120 -2.05 -24.57 -2.81
N GLU A 121 -1.97 -25.18 -3.99
CA GLU A 121 -0.77 -25.90 -4.46
C GLU A 121 0.43 -24.95 -4.57
N PHE A 122 0.22 -23.79 -5.18
CA PHE A 122 1.24 -22.75 -5.27
C PHE A 122 1.76 -22.31 -3.88
N ILE A 123 0.87 -22.10 -2.91
CA ILE A 123 1.25 -21.73 -1.54
C ILE A 123 2.09 -22.82 -0.87
N ALA A 124 1.71 -24.10 -1.03
CA ALA A 124 2.49 -25.22 -0.51
C ALA A 124 3.90 -25.26 -1.13
N ARG A 125 4.00 -25.02 -2.43
CA ARG A 125 5.26 -24.94 -3.16
C ARG A 125 6.14 -23.77 -2.68
N VAL A 126 5.56 -22.59 -2.46
CA VAL A 126 6.29 -21.45 -1.87
C VAL A 126 6.92 -21.82 -0.53
N HIS A 127 6.15 -22.46 0.34
CA HIS A 127 6.65 -22.86 1.65
C HIS A 127 7.81 -23.86 1.52
N ALA A 128 7.66 -24.89 0.68
CA ALA A 128 8.70 -25.90 0.46
C ALA A 128 10.01 -25.30 -0.08
N GLU A 129 9.94 -24.34 -1.00
CA GLU A 129 11.13 -23.79 -1.66
C GLU A 129 11.77 -22.59 -0.95
N THR A 130 11.00 -21.83 -0.17
CA THR A 130 11.48 -20.57 0.42
C THR A 130 11.40 -20.54 1.95
N GLY A 131 10.64 -21.44 2.56
CA GLY A 131 10.31 -21.42 3.98
C GLY A 131 9.32 -20.32 4.38
N ILE A 132 8.78 -19.56 3.42
CA ILE A 132 7.79 -18.51 3.70
C ILE A 132 6.41 -19.15 3.84
N HIS A 133 5.79 -18.98 5.00
CA HIS A 133 4.39 -19.32 5.23
C HIS A 133 3.50 -18.18 4.69
N LEU A 134 2.96 -18.34 3.49
CA LEU A 134 1.95 -17.43 2.94
C LEU A 134 0.56 -17.86 3.40
N HIS A 135 -0.22 -16.90 3.89
CA HIS A 135 -1.62 -17.09 4.25
C HIS A 135 -2.51 -16.38 3.23
N ILE A 136 -3.39 -17.13 2.55
CA ILE A 136 -4.43 -16.52 1.72
C ILE A 136 -5.43 -15.85 2.67
N ILE A 137 -5.60 -14.53 2.54
CA ILE A 137 -6.55 -13.77 3.37
C ILE A 137 -7.88 -13.55 2.64
N SER A 138 -8.96 -13.36 3.41
CA SER A 138 -10.24 -12.92 2.85
C SER A 138 -10.15 -11.48 2.36
N ALA A 139 -11.04 -11.09 1.44
CA ALA A 139 -11.14 -9.70 0.98
C ALA A 139 -11.49 -8.74 2.14
N GLU A 140 -12.26 -9.21 3.12
CA GLU A 140 -12.55 -8.43 4.33
C GLU A 140 -11.30 -8.13 5.16
N GLU A 141 -10.43 -9.12 5.37
CA GLU A 141 -9.17 -8.91 6.11
C GLU A 141 -8.19 -8.04 5.30
N GLU A 142 -8.18 -8.17 3.97
CA GLU A 142 -7.44 -7.30 3.05
C GLU A 142 -7.87 -5.83 3.22
N ALA A 143 -9.18 -5.56 3.14
CA ALA A 143 -9.78 -4.26 3.38
C ALA A 143 -9.45 -3.68 4.76
N ARG A 144 -9.57 -4.49 5.83
CA ARG A 144 -9.22 -4.09 7.20
C ARG A 144 -7.75 -3.72 7.33
N LEU A 145 -6.85 -4.52 6.76
CA LEU A 145 -5.40 -4.26 6.81
C LEU A 145 -5.03 -3.00 6.00
N ALA A 146 -5.67 -2.77 4.85
CA ALA A 146 -5.48 -1.56 4.06
C ALA A 146 -5.86 -0.30 4.86
N VAL A 147 -7.05 -0.28 5.49
CA VAL A 147 -7.49 0.81 6.37
C VAL A 147 -6.52 1.03 7.53
N LEU A 148 -6.15 -0.04 8.24
CA LEU A 148 -5.22 0.06 9.38
C LEU A 148 -3.87 0.67 8.97
N GLY A 149 -3.41 0.38 7.75
CA GLY A 149 -2.16 0.90 7.21
C GLY A 149 -2.18 2.37 6.84
N CYS A 150 -3.31 2.89 6.34
CA CYS A 150 -3.38 4.23 5.75
C CYS A 150 -4.23 5.25 6.51
N HIS A 151 -5.14 4.86 7.41
CA HIS A 151 -6.11 5.77 8.02
C HIS A 151 -5.50 7.00 8.70
N VAL A 152 -4.25 6.91 9.17
CA VAL A 152 -3.51 8.04 9.76
C VAL A 152 -3.27 9.21 8.79
N LEU A 153 -3.46 8.99 7.48
CA LEU A 153 -3.35 10.00 6.43
C LEU A 153 -4.71 10.58 6.01
N LEU A 154 -5.81 10.11 6.60
CA LEU A 154 -7.13 10.63 6.32
C LEU A 154 -7.25 12.07 6.82
N GLU A 155 -7.84 12.94 6.02
CA GLU A 155 -8.08 14.32 6.43
C GLU A 155 -8.94 14.39 7.70
N PRO A 156 -8.62 15.28 8.66
CA PRO A 156 -9.49 15.55 9.80
C PRO A 156 -10.88 16.00 9.34
N GLY A 157 -11.91 15.61 10.08
CA GLY A 157 -13.29 15.98 9.77
C GLY A 157 -14.28 15.07 10.50
N GLU A 158 -15.56 15.44 10.40
CA GLU A 158 -16.65 14.67 10.99
C GLU A 158 -17.30 13.72 9.98
N GLY A 159 -18.06 12.75 10.47
CA GLY A 159 -18.81 11.80 9.65
C GLY A 159 -17.96 10.68 9.06
N PRO A 160 -18.58 9.74 8.32
CA PRO A 160 -17.86 8.59 7.79
C PRO A 160 -16.93 8.99 6.64
N ALA A 161 -15.88 8.21 6.44
CA ALA A 161 -14.96 8.36 5.32
C ALA A 161 -14.95 7.10 4.46
N LEU A 162 -14.69 7.27 3.17
CA LEU A 162 -14.48 6.15 2.26
C LEU A 162 -12.97 5.96 2.04
N VAL A 163 -12.49 4.75 2.29
CA VAL A 163 -11.13 4.32 1.94
C VAL A 163 -11.24 3.33 0.78
N PHE A 164 -10.34 3.43 -0.19
CA PHE A 164 -10.27 2.44 -1.27
C PHE A 164 -8.85 1.97 -1.57
N ASP A 165 -8.73 0.72 -1.98
CA ASP A 165 -7.48 0.12 -2.46
C ASP A 165 -7.71 -0.42 -3.89
N ILE A 166 -7.02 0.16 -4.88
CA ILE A 166 -7.07 -0.34 -6.26
C ILE A 166 -5.93 -1.35 -6.45
N GLY A 167 -6.27 -2.62 -6.28
CA GLY A 167 -5.36 -3.74 -6.46
C GLY A 167 -5.17 -4.15 -7.91
N GLY A 168 -4.45 -5.26 -8.11
CA GLY A 168 -4.28 -5.87 -9.42
C GLY A 168 -5.50 -6.70 -9.84
N GLY A 169 -6.09 -7.45 -8.92
CA GLY A 169 -7.21 -8.36 -9.22
C GLY A 169 -8.56 -7.87 -8.71
N SER A 170 -8.57 -7.06 -7.65
CA SER A 170 -9.76 -6.53 -7.00
C SER A 170 -9.59 -5.05 -6.67
N THR A 171 -10.70 -4.43 -6.29
CA THR A 171 -10.72 -3.11 -5.65
C THR A 171 -11.56 -3.19 -4.40
N GLU A 172 -10.99 -2.82 -3.26
CA GLU A 172 -11.70 -2.75 -1.98
C GLU A 172 -12.23 -1.33 -1.76
N LEU A 173 -13.49 -1.22 -1.36
CA LEU A 173 -14.16 0.00 -0.90
C LEU A 173 -14.56 -0.21 0.55
N VAL A 174 -14.17 0.70 1.44
CA VAL A 174 -14.38 0.55 2.89
C VAL A 174 -14.92 1.84 3.47
N LEU A 175 -16.17 1.80 3.93
CA LEU A 175 -16.77 2.90 4.67
C LEU A 175 -16.36 2.76 6.14
N ILE A 176 -15.71 3.79 6.68
CA ILE A 176 -15.18 3.78 8.04
C ILE A 176 -15.80 4.89 8.89
N ASP A 177 -15.99 4.59 10.18
CA ASP A 177 -16.27 5.58 11.20
C ASP A 177 -14.95 6.08 11.79
N THR A 178 -14.82 7.39 11.89
CA THR A 178 -13.62 8.06 12.41
C THR A 178 -13.86 8.73 13.76
N ALA A 179 -14.94 8.39 14.46
CA ALA A 179 -15.23 8.94 15.78
C ALA A 179 -14.17 8.56 16.85
N THR A 180 -13.41 7.50 16.61
CA THR A 180 -12.33 7.03 17.48
C THR A 180 -10.97 7.12 16.79
N THR A 181 -9.89 7.00 17.56
CA THR A 181 -8.51 7.07 17.04
C THR A 181 -8.19 5.95 16.05
N VAL A 182 -8.75 4.75 16.26
CA VAL A 182 -8.62 3.62 15.33
C VAL A 182 -9.98 3.42 14.67
N PRO A 183 -10.13 3.75 13.37
CA PRO A 183 -11.41 3.68 12.69
C PRO A 183 -12.03 2.29 12.73
N SER A 184 -13.35 2.23 12.92
CA SER A 184 -14.12 1.00 12.77
C SER A 184 -14.70 0.92 11.35
N VAL A 185 -14.83 -0.29 10.83
CA VAL A 185 -15.46 -0.52 9.53
C VAL A 185 -16.97 -0.53 9.70
N LEU A 186 -17.67 0.35 8.98
CA LEU A 186 -19.13 0.44 8.94
C LEU A 186 -19.71 -0.50 7.87
N ASP A 187 -19.11 -0.49 6.68
CA ASP A 187 -19.48 -1.35 5.55
C ASP A 187 -18.25 -1.51 4.65
N TRP A 188 -18.22 -2.56 3.84
CA TRP A 188 -17.16 -2.79 2.87
C TRP A 188 -17.67 -3.55 1.65
N HIS A 189 -16.93 -3.41 0.56
CA HIS A 189 -17.16 -4.14 -0.66
C HIS A 189 -15.85 -4.45 -1.37
N SER A 190 -15.73 -5.65 -1.91
CA SER A 190 -14.61 -6.06 -2.74
C SER A 190 -15.13 -6.31 -4.14
N ALA A 191 -14.85 -5.40 -5.06
CA ALA A 191 -15.20 -5.57 -6.46
C ALA A 191 -14.15 -6.47 -7.15
N PRO A 192 -14.57 -7.35 -8.07
CA PRO A 192 -13.67 -8.28 -8.77
C PRO A 192 -12.84 -7.60 -9.87
N TRP A 193 -12.67 -6.28 -9.79
CA TRP A 193 -11.97 -5.46 -10.78
C TRP A 193 -10.80 -4.75 -10.13
N GLY A 194 -9.60 -5.22 -10.42
CA GLY A 194 -8.36 -4.48 -10.26
C GLY A 194 -7.78 -4.14 -11.64
N VAL A 195 -6.62 -3.50 -11.67
CA VAL A 195 -6.05 -3.02 -12.94
C VAL A 195 -5.71 -4.14 -13.92
N VAL A 196 -5.34 -5.34 -13.44
CA VAL A 196 -5.05 -6.50 -14.29
C VAL A 196 -6.35 -7.14 -14.77
N SER A 197 -7.25 -7.51 -13.85
CA SER A 197 -8.48 -8.22 -14.21
C SER A 197 -9.39 -7.40 -15.12
N LEU A 198 -9.48 -6.09 -14.91
CA LEU A 198 -10.29 -5.20 -15.75
C LEU A 198 -9.67 -5.01 -17.14
N THR A 199 -8.35 -4.87 -17.23
CA THR A 199 -7.63 -4.75 -18.52
C THR A 199 -7.80 -6.02 -19.36
N GLU A 200 -7.70 -7.20 -18.74
CA GLU A 200 -7.89 -8.48 -19.45
C GLU A 200 -9.35 -8.71 -19.90
N SER A 201 -10.32 -8.15 -19.18
CA SER A 201 -11.75 -8.36 -19.45
C SER A 201 -12.30 -7.44 -20.54
N VAL A 202 -11.58 -6.35 -20.88
CA VAL A 202 -12.01 -5.40 -21.90
C VAL A 202 -10.92 -5.29 -22.97
N PRO A 203 -11.12 -5.91 -24.15
CA PRO A 203 -10.17 -5.81 -25.24
C PRO A 203 -9.86 -4.36 -25.61
N ALA A 204 -8.57 -4.08 -25.82
CA ALA A 204 -8.15 -2.79 -26.34
C ALA A 204 -8.63 -2.62 -27.79
N ALA A 205 -9.11 -1.43 -28.12
CA ALA A 205 -9.45 -1.03 -29.48
C ALA A 205 -8.51 0.08 -29.97
N ASP A 206 -8.12 -0.02 -31.23
CA ASP A 206 -7.19 0.93 -31.85
C ASP A 206 -7.84 2.28 -32.16
N GLY A 207 -6.98 3.30 -32.31
CA GLY A 207 -7.40 4.66 -32.62
C GLY A 207 -8.05 5.39 -31.43
N SER A 208 -8.23 6.71 -31.57
CA SER A 208 -8.76 7.55 -30.47
C SER A 208 -10.18 7.16 -30.06
N ALA A 209 -11.04 6.87 -31.04
CA ALA A 209 -12.42 6.45 -30.79
C ALA A 209 -12.50 5.07 -30.11
N GLY A 210 -11.64 4.13 -30.53
CA GLY A 210 -11.53 2.81 -29.91
C GLY A 210 -11.11 2.91 -28.45
N ARG A 211 -10.09 3.71 -28.14
CA ARG A 211 -9.64 3.94 -26.76
C ARG A 211 -10.74 4.53 -25.87
N ALA A 212 -11.46 5.54 -26.36
CA ALA A 212 -12.57 6.14 -25.63
C ALA A 212 -13.70 5.11 -25.35
N ALA A 213 -14.05 4.29 -26.34
CA ALA A 213 -15.05 3.23 -26.18
C ALA A 213 -14.60 2.14 -25.19
N THR A 214 -13.34 1.70 -25.25
CA THR A 214 -12.73 0.78 -24.27
C THR A 214 -12.82 1.37 -22.86
N TYR A 215 -12.50 2.64 -22.70
CA TYR A 215 -12.54 3.32 -21.40
C TYR A 215 -13.94 3.37 -20.80
N GLU A 216 -14.95 3.77 -21.58
CA GLU A 216 -16.33 3.80 -21.08
C GLU A 216 -16.87 2.39 -20.79
N ARG A 217 -16.48 1.38 -21.57
CA ARG A 217 -16.81 -0.01 -21.26
C ARG A 217 -16.21 -0.46 -19.93
N MET A 218 -14.96 -0.11 -19.65
CA MET A 218 -14.34 -0.37 -18.34
C MET A 218 -15.12 0.31 -17.21
N ARG A 219 -15.46 1.60 -17.36
CA ARG A 219 -16.27 2.34 -16.37
C ARG A 219 -17.64 1.71 -16.15
N SER A 220 -18.30 1.25 -17.21
CA SER A 220 -19.59 0.57 -17.12
C SER A 220 -19.53 -0.70 -16.27
N LEU A 221 -18.52 -1.56 -16.49
CA LEU A 221 -18.33 -2.79 -15.70
C LEU A 221 -18.03 -2.49 -14.23
N VAL A 222 -17.22 -1.48 -13.95
CA VAL A 222 -16.92 -1.07 -12.58
C VAL A 222 -18.18 -0.51 -11.91
N ARG A 223 -18.93 0.35 -12.60
CA ARG A 223 -20.17 0.97 -12.11
C ARG A 223 -21.21 -0.10 -11.73
N GLU A 224 -21.38 -1.10 -12.58
CA GLU A 224 -22.25 -2.25 -12.31
C GLU A 224 -21.80 -3.01 -11.06
N SER A 225 -20.51 -3.30 -10.92
CA SER A 225 -19.98 -4.01 -9.75
C SER A 225 -20.15 -3.23 -8.44
N PHE A 226 -20.05 -1.90 -8.51
CA PHE A 226 -20.18 -1.03 -7.33
C PHE A 226 -21.63 -0.75 -6.94
N ALA A 227 -22.61 -0.96 -7.82
CA ALA A 227 -24.00 -0.59 -7.59
C ALA A 227 -24.59 -1.16 -6.28
N PRO A 228 -24.34 -2.43 -5.89
CA PRO A 228 -24.83 -2.97 -4.62
C PRO A 228 -24.25 -2.25 -3.40
N PHE A 229 -23.00 -1.80 -3.47
CA PHE A 229 -22.37 -1.03 -2.40
C PHE A 229 -22.88 0.40 -2.37
N ALA A 230 -22.99 1.04 -3.54
CA ALA A 230 -23.52 2.40 -3.68
C ALA A 230 -24.91 2.54 -3.05
N ALA A 231 -25.77 1.54 -3.21
CA ALA A 231 -27.12 1.51 -2.63
C ALA A 231 -27.15 1.49 -1.09
N ARG A 232 -26.04 1.11 -0.43
CA ARG A 232 -25.93 1.05 1.04
C ARG A 232 -25.19 2.25 1.63
N LEU A 233 -24.65 3.13 0.80
CA LEU A 233 -23.93 4.31 1.27
C LEU A 233 -24.88 5.31 1.93
N PRO A 234 -24.43 6.00 3.00
CA PRO A 234 -25.26 6.98 3.69
C PRO A 234 -25.62 8.14 2.75
N ALA A 235 -26.91 8.46 2.70
CA ALA A 235 -27.39 9.65 2.01
C ALA A 235 -27.04 10.93 2.79
N GLY A 236 -26.91 12.04 2.06
CA GLY A 236 -26.76 13.38 2.65
C GLY A 236 -25.52 14.15 2.18
N ASP A 237 -25.46 15.41 2.62
CA ASP A 237 -24.51 16.45 2.19
C ASP A 237 -23.40 16.68 3.24
N ARG A 238 -23.17 15.68 4.12
CA ARG A 238 -22.06 15.73 5.07
C ARG A 238 -20.75 15.83 4.30
N GLN A 239 -19.75 16.48 4.90
CA GLN A 239 -18.41 16.55 4.34
C GLN A 239 -17.87 15.13 4.09
N ARG A 240 -17.86 14.74 2.82
CA ARG A 240 -17.36 13.44 2.37
C ARG A 240 -15.84 13.49 2.34
N ARG A 241 -15.22 12.48 2.92
CA ARG A 241 -13.77 12.30 2.90
C ARG A 241 -13.42 11.03 2.16
N LEU A 242 -12.32 11.08 1.41
CA LEU A 242 -11.88 10.00 0.54
C LEU A 242 -10.37 9.82 0.64
N LEU A 243 -9.93 8.58 0.85
CA LEU A 243 -8.53 8.21 0.91
C LEU A 243 -8.29 7.01 -0.01
N GLY A 244 -7.42 7.17 -0.99
CA GLY A 244 -7.00 6.10 -1.89
C GLY A 244 -5.64 5.56 -1.51
N THR A 245 -5.44 4.25 -1.67
CA THR A 245 -4.13 3.61 -1.57
C THR A 245 -3.77 2.78 -2.82
N SER A 246 -2.54 2.27 -2.84
CA SER A 246 -1.94 1.39 -3.86
C SER A 246 -1.37 2.10 -5.10
N GLY A 247 -0.91 1.30 -6.06
CA GLY A 247 -0.08 1.73 -7.19
C GLY A 247 -0.79 2.71 -8.13
N THR A 248 -2.10 2.55 -8.33
CA THR A 248 -2.88 3.41 -9.23
C THR A 248 -2.90 4.85 -8.73
N VAL A 249 -3.41 5.08 -7.53
CA VAL A 249 -3.58 6.43 -6.99
C VAL A 249 -2.23 7.15 -6.81
N THR A 250 -1.19 6.43 -6.37
CA THR A 250 0.17 6.97 -6.23
C THR A 250 0.79 7.32 -7.59
N THR A 251 0.53 6.54 -8.64
CA THR A 251 0.96 6.85 -10.01
C THR A 251 0.26 8.10 -10.53
N LEU A 252 -1.06 8.19 -10.38
CA LEU A 252 -1.84 9.34 -10.83
C LEU A 252 -1.45 10.62 -10.08
N ALA A 253 -1.18 10.51 -8.77
CA ALA A 253 -0.63 11.61 -7.97
C ALA A 253 0.74 12.06 -8.48
N SER A 254 1.62 11.11 -8.84
CA SER A 254 2.93 11.44 -9.39
C SER A 254 2.84 12.17 -10.73
N VAL A 255 1.88 11.79 -11.58
CA VAL A 255 1.60 12.48 -12.85
C VAL A 255 1.01 13.87 -12.60
N HIS A 256 0.08 13.99 -11.65
CA HIS A 256 -0.49 15.28 -11.24
C HIS A 256 0.60 16.26 -10.76
N LEU A 257 1.56 15.77 -9.98
CA LEU A 257 2.70 16.55 -9.49
C LEU A 257 3.78 16.81 -10.55
N GLY A 258 3.69 16.20 -11.73
CA GLY A 258 4.68 16.35 -12.80
C GLY A 258 6.06 15.80 -12.44
N LEU A 259 6.13 14.71 -11.65
CA LEU A 259 7.40 14.17 -11.19
C LEU A 259 8.16 13.43 -12.30
N ASP A 260 9.47 13.67 -12.39
CA ASP A 260 10.39 12.96 -13.30
C ASP A 260 10.68 11.51 -12.87
N ARG A 261 10.40 11.18 -11.61
CA ARG A 261 10.48 9.83 -11.05
C ARG A 261 9.63 9.75 -9.80
N TYR A 262 9.25 8.53 -9.43
CA TYR A 262 8.49 8.32 -8.20
C TYR A 262 9.24 8.87 -6.98
N ASP A 263 8.60 9.80 -6.26
CA ASP A 263 9.05 10.32 -4.97
C ASP A 263 7.98 10.08 -3.92
N ARG A 264 8.25 9.12 -3.03
CA ARG A 264 7.34 8.77 -1.94
C ARG A 264 7.07 9.95 -1.00
N ALA A 265 8.06 10.80 -0.74
CA ALA A 265 7.90 11.91 0.21
C ALA A 265 6.94 12.98 -0.32
N ALA A 266 6.85 13.13 -1.64
CA ALA A 266 5.90 14.04 -2.29
C ALA A 266 4.50 13.43 -2.44
N VAL A 267 4.39 12.10 -2.52
CA VAL A 267 3.14 11.40 -2.83
C VAL A 267 2.39 10.91 -1.57
N ASP A 268 3.09 10.36 -0.58
CA ASP A 268 2.47 9.79 0.62
C ASP A 268 1.91 10.90 1.52
N GLY A 269 0.58 10.94 1.66
CA GLY A 269 -0.14 12.00 2.40
C GLY A 269 -0.54 13.20 1.55
N LEU A 270 -0.32 13.17 0.23
CA LEU A 270 -0.81 14.22 -0.68
C LEU A 270 -2.34 14.29 -0.59
N ILE A 271 -2.86 15.50 -0.47
CA ILE A 271 -4.28 15.80 -0.67
C ILE A 271 -4.43 16.48 -2.04
N ALA A 272 -4.92 15.74 -3.02
CA ALA A 272 -5.05 16.20 -4.39
C ALA A 272 -6.49 16.69 -4.68
N PRO A 273 -6.68 17.76 -5.48
CA PRO A 273 -8.00 18.11 -5.98
C PRO A 273 -8.59 16.97 -6.81
N ALA A 274 -9.81 16.55 -6.52
CA ALA A 274 -10.48 15.46 -7.25
C ALA A 274 -10.62 15.79 -8.74
N ALA A 275 -10.86 17.06 -9.08
CA ALA A 275 -10.91 17.53 -10.46
C ALA A 275 -9.56 17.33 -11.19
N ALA A 276 -8.42 17.54 -10.51
CA ALA A 276 -7.10 17.30 -11.08
C ALA A 276 -6.88 15.81 -11.36
N MET A 277 -7.28 14.95 -10.43
CA MET A 277 -7.21 13.50 -10.61
C MET A 277 -8.06 13.02 -11.79
N ARG A 278 -9.26 13.58 -11.98
CA ARG A 278 -10.10 13.32 -13.17
C ARG A 278 -9.45 13.79 -14.46
N MET A 279 -8.83 14.98 -14.48
CA MET A 279 -8.11 15.46 -15.66
C MET A 279 -6.97 14.52 -16.05
N VAL A 280 -6.18 14.05 -15.07
CA VAL A 280 -5.12 13.07 -15.30
C VAL A 280 -5.69 11.76 -15.84
N SER A 281 -6.73 11.21 -15.21
CA SER A 281 -7.40 9.99 -15.65
C SER A 281 -7.89 10.08 -17.10
N ASN A 282 -8.62 11.15 -17.42
CA ASN A 282 -9.16 11.38 -18.76
C ASN A 282 -8.05 11.56 -19.80
N SER A 283 -6.98 12.28 -19.47
CA SER A 283 -5.83 12.45 -20.37
C SER A 283 -5.17 11.11 -20.69
N LEU A 284 -4.89 10.29 -19.67
CA LEU A 284 -4.25 8.98 -19.84
C LEU A 284 -5.11 7.99 -20.62
N ALA A 285 -6.43 8.02 -20.43
CA ALA A 285 -7.36 7.18 -21.17
C ALA A 285 -7.32 7.43 -22.68
N HIS A 286 -7.07 8.68 -23.10
CA HIS A 286 -7.06 9.09 -24.50
C HIS A 286 -5.69 9.01 -25.18
N MET A 287 -4.60 8.96 -24.41
CA MET A 287 -3.25 8.71 -24.92
C MET A 287 -3.12 7.32 -25.57
N SER A 288 -2.21 7.17 -26.51
CA SER A 288 -1.74 5.88 -27.01
C SER A 288 -0.89 5.15 -25.95
N PRO A 289 -0.71 3.82 -26.07
CA PRO A 289 0.20 3.09 -25.20
C PRO A 289 1.63 3.63 -25.21
N ALA A 290 2.11 4.09 -26.37
CA ALA A 290 3.45 4.66 -26.51
C ALA A 290 3.61 5.99 -25.76
N GLU A 291 2.62 6.88 -25.87
CA GLU A 291 2.61 8.15 -25.13
C GLU A 291 2.58 7.91 -23.61
N ARG A 292 1.73 6.98 -23.14
CA ARG A 292 1.69 6.63 -21.71
C ARG A 292 3.00 6.04 -21.22
N ALA A 293 3.63 5.17 -22.02
CA ALA A 293 4.91 4.56 -21.67
C ALA A 293 6.07 5.55 -21.60
N ALA A 294 5.96 6.70 -22.28
CA ALA A 294 6.93 7.78 -22.23
C ALA A 294 6.81 8.65 -20.96
N LEU A 295 5.68 8.56 -20.22
CA LEU A 295 5.51 9.31 -18.98
C LEU A 295 6.41 8.72 -17.87
N PRO A 296 7.27 9.54 -17.21
CA PRO A 296 8.32 9.03 -16.33
C PRO A 296 7.83 8.15 -15.17
N CYS A 297 6.70 8.52 -14.57
CA CYS A 297 6.14 7.79 -13.42
C CYS A 297 5.27 6.58 -13.80
N ILE A 298 5.00 6.36 -15.09
CA ILE A 298 4.19 5.22 -15.58
C ILE A 298 5.12 4.14 -16.16
N GLY A 299 5.94 4.53 -17.14
CA GLY A 299 6.82 3.62 -17.86
C GLY A 299 6.10 2.50 -18.63
N ARG A 300 6.87 1.64 -19.29
CA ARG A 300 6.34 0.56 -20.14
C ARG A 300 5.52 -0.48 -19.37
N GLU A 301 5.92 -0.82 -18.15
CA GLU A 301 5.30 -1.92 -17.38
C GLU A 301 3.90 -1.62 -16.84
N ARG A 302 3.50 -0.35 -16.80
CA ARG A 302 2.17 0.10 -16.33
C ARG A 302 1.34 0.80 -17.40
N ALA A 303 1.90 1.06 -18.58
CA ALA A 303 1.22 1.81 -19.64
C ALA A 303 -0.05 1.12 -20.16
N ASP A 304 -0.10 -0.20 -20.11
CA ASP A 304 -1.27 -1.03 -20.40
C ASP A 304 -2.30 -0.96 -19.27
N LEU A 305 -1.86 -1.09 -18.01
CA LEU A 305 -2.74 -1.24 -16.85
C LEU A 305 -3.32 0.07 -16.31
N VAL A 306 -2.66 1.21 -16.52
CA VAL A 306 -3.04 2.48 -15.89
C VAL A 306 -4.43 2.96 -16.30
N VAL A 307 -4.89 2.64 -17.51
CA VAL A 307 -6.21 3.05 -18.03
C VAL A 307 -7.35 2.39 -17.23
N ALA A 308 -7.22 1.11 -16.90
CA ALA A 308 -8.17 0.43 -16.03
C ALA A 308 -8.21 1.08 -14.63
N GLY A 309 -7.04 1.45 -14.10
CA GLY A 309 -6.96 2.19 -12.84
C GLY A 309 -7.66 3.56 -12.88
N CYS A 310 -7.55 4.27 -13.99
CA CYS A 310 -8.27 5.53 -14.23
C CYS A 310 -9.79 5.31 -14.21
N ALA A 311 -10.27 4.28 -14.90
CA ALA A 311 -11.70 3.95 -14.98
C ALA A 311 -12.28 3.61 -13.60
N ILE A 312 -11.53 2.86 -12.80
CA ILE A 312 -11.90 2.52 -11.43
C ILE A 312 -11.96 3.80 -10.58
N LEU A 313 -10.91 4.62 -10.58
CA LEU A 313 -10.86 5.83 -9.77
C LEU A 313 -11.99 6.82 -10.13
N GLU A 314 -12.22 7.08 -11.42
CA GLU A 314 -13.29 7.99 -11.83
C GLU A 314 -14.67 7.47 -11.40
N THR A 315 -14.90 6.16 -11.47
CA THR A 315 -16.15 5.55 -10.99
C THR A 315 -16.30 5.68 -9.47
N ILE A 316 -15.21 5.58 -8.70
CA ILE A 316 -15.22 5.86 -7.25
C ILE A 316 -15.59 7.32 -7.00
N LEU A 317 -15.01 8.26 -7.75
CA LEU A 317 -15.31 9.69 -7.61
C LEU A 317 -16.73 10.05 -8.04
N ASP A 318 -17.36 9.29 -8.94
CA ASP A 318 -18.77 9.45 -9.30
C ASP A 318 -19.69 8.93 -8.19
N LEU A 319 -19.32 7.80 -7.58
CA LEU A 319 -20.06 7.15 -6.49
C LEU A 319 -19.93 7.91 -5.17
N TRP A 320 -18.76 8.50 -4.91
CA TRP A 320 -18.46 9.28 -3.71
C TRP A 320 -17.89 10.66 -4.08
N PRO A 321 -18.74 11.61 -4.53
CA PRO A 321 -18.30 12.94 -4.93
C PRO A 321 -17.61 13.67 -3.77
N VAL A 322 -16.36 14.07 -4.00
CA VAL A 322 -15.52 14.83 -3.06
C VAL A 322 -14.76 15.91 -3.81
N GLU A 323 -14.39 16.98 -3.12
CA GLU A 323 -13.52 18.02 -3.68
C GLU A 323 -12.04 17.61 -3.68
N ARG A 324 -11.65 16.78 -2.71
CA ARG A 324 -10.26 16.39 -2.45
C ARG A 324 -10.15 14.88 -2.21
N LEU A 325 -9.06 14.32 -2.69
CA LEU A 325 -8.67 12.92 -2.52
C LEU A 325 -7.35 12.86 -1.76
N GLY A 326 -7.33 12.18 -0.60
CA GLY A 326 -6.10 11.79 0.06
C GLY A 326 -5.41 10.64 -0.66
N VAL A 327 -4.08 10.67 -0.72
CA VAL A 327 -3.25 9.67 -1.37
C VAL A 327 -2.34 9.01 -0.34
N ALA A 328 -2.41 7.68 -0.24
CA ALA A 328 -1.54 6.90 0.62
C ALA A 328 -0.61 5.99 -0.18
N ASP A 329 0.69 6.05 0.11
CA ASP A 329 1.66 5.00 -0.24
C ASP A 329 1.82 4.02 0.93
N ARG A 330 0.71 3.76 1.64
CA ARG A 330 0.64 2.86 2.79
C ARG A 330 -0.62 2.02 2.65
N GLY A 331 -0.56 0.75 3.03
CA GLY A 331 -1.71 -0.13 2.95
C GLY A 331 -1.49 -1.40 3.77
N ILE A 332 -1.76 -2.55 3.15
CA ILE A 332 -1.74 -3.87 3.81
C ILE A 332 -0.47 -4.11 4.63
N ARG A 333 0.71 -3.79 4.09
CA ARG A 333 2.00 -4.03 4.75
C ARG A 333 2.14 -3.21 6.03
N GLU A 334 1.83 -1.93 5.96
CA GLU A 334 1.86 -1.02 7.11
C GLU A 334 0.81 -1.44 8.16
N GLY A 335 -0.37 -1.89 7.72
CA GLY A 335 -1.40 -2.44 8.60
C GLY A 335 -0.93 -3.71 9.33
N ILE A 336 -0.28 -4.63 8.62
CA ILE A 336 0.33 -5.83 9.20
C ILE A 336 1.38 -5.45 10.24
N LEU A 337 2.32 -4.57 9.91
CA LEU A 337 3.38 -4.15 10.83
C LEU A 337 2.81 -3.51 12.10
N ARG A 338 1.81 -2.63 11.96
CA ARG A 338 1.11 -2.02 13.11
C ARG A 338 0.50 -3.08 14.01
N ARG A 339 -0.17 -4.08 13.44
CA ARG A 339 -0.78 -5.17 14.21
C ARG A 339 0.28 -6.02 14.92
N LEU A 340 1.33 -6.44 14.22
CA LEU A 340 2.42 -7.25 14.81
C LEU A 340 3.11 -6.52 15.98
N MET A 341 3.37 -5.22 15.81
CA MET A 341 4.02 -4.42 16.85
C MET A 341 3.09 -4.09 18.01
N ALA A 342 1.79 -3.96 17.78
CA ALA A 342 0.81 -3.78 18.86
C ALA A 342 0.67 -5.04 19.73
N THR A 343 0.70 -6.24 19.13
CA THR A 343 0.64 -7.52 19.86
C THR A 343 1.91 -7.88 20.61
N ALA A 344 3.04 -7.23 20.29
CA ALA A 344 4.33 -7.48 20.90
C ALA A 344 4.68 -6.53 22.06
N ARG A 345 3.80 -5.56 22.35
CA ARG A 345 3.84 -4.70 23.53
C ARG A 345 3.14 -5.39 24.69
#